data_AF-A0A2W6AVK7-F1
#
_entry.id   AF-A0A2W6AVK7-F1
#
_cell.length_a   1.000
_cell.length_b   1.000
_cell.length_c   1.000
_cell.angle_alpha   90.00
_cell.angle_beta   90.00
_cell.angle_gamma   90.00
#
_symmetry.space_group_name_H-M   'P 1'
#
loop_
_entity.id
_entity.type
_entity.pdbx_description
1 polymer ?
#
loop_
_entity_poly.entity_id
_entity_poly.type
_entity_poly.pdbx_seq_one_letter_code
_entity_poly.pdbx_strand_id
1 'polypeptide(L)'
;MTDTENRNNLPLQATPFIGREREIAAVLDLLRQPHTRLLTLTGPGGTGKTRLSIEVARLALTDCPDGVFFVALESITDANLVIPTIAQTLDLHQGGGQSLLDTLKDYLSGKQMLLVLDNFEQVIAAASEIAELLKAAPKVKALTSSRVSLGVYGEREYPVPPLGLPDLKHLPSAEQLEQYTAIALFTQRARAAKPSFVISAENATAVAEICVHLDGLPLAIELTAARIKLLTPQAIASRLAGRQGQSALQVLTGGARNLPQRQQTLRNLIDWSYNLLDDRDKALFARLAVFMGGCTIEAAEVVCNADGGLD
;
A
#
# COMPACT_ATOMS: atom_id res chain seq x y z
N MET A 1 8.70 -36.31 -14.14
CA MET A 1 8.37 -34.87 -14.09
C MET A 1 8.06 -34.57 -12.64
N THR A 2 9.04 -34.06 -11.90
CA THR A 2 8.87 -33.68 -10.50
C THR A 2 8.13 -32.36 -10.47
N ASP A 3 6.91 -32.36 -9.92
CA ASP A 3 6.22 -31.14 -9.49
C ASP A 3 7.11 -30.43 -8.46
N THR A 4 7.92 -29.49 -8.91
CA THR A 4 8.46 -28.45 -8.03
C THR A 4 7.27 -27.58 -7.66
N GLU A 5 6.56 -27.93 -6.60
CA GLU A 5 5.68 -26.97 -5.93
C GLU A 5 6.56 -25.76 -5.59
N ASN A 6 6.33 -24.63 -6.26
CA ASN A 6 7.08 -23.40 -6.05
C ASN A 6 6.93 -23.01 -4.56
N ARG A 7 7.98 -23.22 -3.75
CA ARG A 7 7.98 -22.95 -2.31
C ARG A 7 7.57 -21.51 -2.05
N ASN A 8 6.48 -21.32 -1.32
CA ASN A 8 6.00 -19.98 -0.95
C ASN A 8 5.09 -20.02 0.28
N ASN A 9 4.91 -18.85 0.89
CA ASN A 9 3.97 -18.61 2.00
C ASN A 9 3.03 -17.42 1.69
N LEU A 10 2.73 -17.17 0.41
CA LEU A 10 1.98 -15.99 -0.01
C LEU A 10 0.56 -16.01 0.58
N PRO A 11 0.10 -14.90 1.22
CA PRO A 11 -1.24 -14.85 1.79
C PRO A 11 -2.33 -14.96 0.72
N LEU A 12 -3.33 -15.82 0.96
CA LEU A 12 -4.52 -15.88 0.12
C LEU A 12 -5.34 -14.60 0.22
N GLN A 13 -5.68 -14.02 -0.93
CA GLN A 13 -6.48 -12.80 -0.99
C GLN A 13 -7.97 -13.17 -0.93
N ALA A 14 -8.67 -12.76 0.13
CA ALA A 14 -10.08 -13.10 0.36
C ALA A 14 -11.06 -12.49 -0.66
N THR A 15 -10.60 -11.55 -1.47
CA THR A 15 -11.42 -10.80 -2.43
C THR A 15 -10.64 -10.60 -3.73
N PRO A 16 -11.30 -10.52 -4.90
CA PRO A 16 -10.60 -10.33 -6.16
C PRO A 16 -9.73 -9.07 -6.17
N PHE A 17 -8.59 -9.14 -6.86
CA PHE A 17 -7.76 -7.97 -7.14
C PHE A 17 -8.33 -7.26 -8.37
N ILE A 18 -8.66 -5.97 -8.25
CA ILE A 18 -9.28 -5.19 -9.32
C ILE A 18 -8.25 -4.29 -9.99
N GLY A 19 -8.13 -4.47 -11.30
CA GLY A 19 -7.29 -3.65 -12.15
C GLY A 19 -5.81 -3.81 -11.85
N ARG A 20 -5.07 -2.74 -12.15
CA ARG A 20 -3.62 -2.60 -11.94
C ARG A 20 -2.74 -3.49 -12.83
N GLU A 21 -3.25 -3.90 -13.99
CA GLU A 21 -2.52 -4.73 -14.96
C GLU A 21 -1.23 -4.05 -15.43
N ARG A 22 -1.28 -2.72 -15.63
CA ARG A 22 -0.12 -1.91 -16.02
C ARG A 22 0.93 -1.88 -14.90
N GLU A 23 0.50 -1.65 -13.66
CA GLU A 23 1.39 -1.60 -12.51
C GLU A 23 2.03 -2.98 -12.25
N ILE A 24 1.25 -4.07 -12.34
CA ILE A 24 1.78 -5.43 -12.23
C ILE A 24 2.86 -5.67 -13.28
N ALA A 25 2.58 -5.37 -14.55
CA ALA A 25 3.54 -5.56 -15.63
C ALA A 25 4.81 -4.74 -15.40
N ALA A 26 4.67 -3.45 -15.04
CA ALA A 26 5.82 -2.59 -14.77
C ALA A 26 6.69 -3.07 -13.61
N VAL A 27 6.08 -3.53 -12.51
CA VAL A 27 6.81 -4.06 -11.34
C VAL A 27 7.49 -5.39 -11.70
N LEU A 28 6.83 -6.29 -12.42
CA LEU A 28 7.45 -7.53 -12.90
C LEU A 28 8.63 -7.27 -13.84
N ASP A 29 8.50 -6.34 -14.77
CA ASP A 29 9.57 -5.98 -15.69
C ASP A 29 10.77 -5.40 -14.94
N LEU A 30 10.54 -4.54 -13.94
CA LEU A 30 11.59 -4.05 -13.05
C LEU A 30 12.25 -5.20 -12.28
N LEU A 31 11.47 -6.12 -11.71
CA LEU A 31 11.99 -7.28 -10.99
C LEU A 31 12.75 -8.26 -11.88
N ARG A 32 12.51 -8.31 -13.18
CA ARG A 32 13.25 -9.19 -14.10
C ARG A 32 14.60 -8.61 -14.53
N GLN A 33 14.80 -7.29 -14.37
CA GLN A 33 16.09 -6.67 -14.69
C GLN A 33 17.19 -7.20 -13.76
N PRO A 34 18.34 -7.66 -14.27
CA PRO A 34 19.42 -8.23 -13.45
C PRO A 34 19.92 -7.30 -12.33
N HIS A 35 19.91 -5.99 -12.56
CA HIS A 35 20.44 -4.99 -11.63
C HIS A 35 19.42 -4.53 -10.57
N THR A 36 18.13 -4.80 -10.76
CA THR A 36 17.09 -4.46 -9.78
C THR A 36 17.04 -5.55 -8.72
N ARG A 37 17.67 -5.30 -7.58
CA ARG A 37 17.79 -6.26 -6.47
C ARG A 37 16.94 -5.87 -5.27
N LEU A 38 16.70 -4.58 -5.09
CA LEU A 38 15.77 -4.02 -4.11
C LEU A 38 14.79 -3.13 -4.87
N LEU A 39 13.51 -3.50 -4.86
CA LEU A 39 12.42 -2.72 -5.43
C LEU A 39 11.44 -2.33 -4.33
N THR A 40 11.28 -1.03 -4.08
CA THR A 40 10.36 -0.52 -3.07
C THR A 40 9.12 0.06 -3.74
N LEU A 41 7.96 -0.54 -3.44
CA LEU A 41 6.66 0.04 -3.72
C LEU A 41 6.41 1.16 -2.71
N THR A 42 6.40 2.41 -3.17
CA THR A 42 6.16 3.60 -2.34
C THR A 42 4.75 4.14 -2.55
N GLY A 43 4.26 4.95 -1.61
CA GLY A 43 2.97 5.62 -1.72
C GLY A 43 2.20 5.68 -0.40
N PRO A 44 1.10 6.45 -0.34
CA PRO A 44 0.37 6.67 0.90
C PRO A 44 -0.27 5.39 1.46
N GLY A 45 -0.70 5.48 2.71
CA GLY A 45 -1.52 4.44 3.33
C GLY A 45 -2.79 4.18 2.51
N GLY A 46 -3.19 2.91 2.38
CA GLY A 46 -4.46 2.57 1.71
C GLY A 46 -4.42 2.53 0.18
N THR A 47 -3.29 2.88 -0.47
CA THR A 47 -3.08 2.73 -1.93
C THR A 47 -3.09 1.27 -2.42
N GLY A 48 -2.93 0.29 -1.53
CA GLY A 48 -2.96 -1.13 -1.88
C GLY A 48 -1.60 -1.75 -2.21
N LYS A 49 -0.50 -1.17 -1.72
CA LYS A 49 0.87 -1.67 -1.93
C LYS A 49 1.04 -3.14 -1.52
N THR A 50 0.54 -3.53 -0.34
CA THR A 50 0.56 -4.93 0.14
C THR A 50 -0.16 -5.88 -0.81
N ARG A 51 -1.31 -5.48 -1.35
CA ARG A 51 -2.06 -6.32 -2.29
C ARG A 51 -1.35 -6.43 -3.63
N LEU A 52 -0.76 -5.32 -4.11
CA LEU A 52 0.05 -5.30 -5.33
C LEU A 52 1.31 -6.16 -5.18
N SER A 53 2.02 -6.09 -4.04
CA SER A 53 3.23 -6.88 -3.82
C SER A 53 2.94 -8.37 -3.80
N ILE A 54 1.84 -8.80 -3.15
CA ILE A 54 1.42 -10.21 -3.12
C ILE A 54 1.05 -10.69 -4.53
N GLU A 55 0.32 -9.90 -5.32
CA GLU A 55 -0.08 -10.30 -6.67
C GLU A 55 1.12 -10.40 -7.62
N VAL A 56 2.05 -9.44 -7.55
CA VAL A 56 3.32 -9.49 -8.29
C VAL A 56 4.14 -10.71 -7.86
N ALA A 57 4.25 -10.96 -6.55
CA ALA A 57 5.01 -12.08 -6.01
C ALA A 57 4.44 -13.44 -6.46
N ARG A 58 3.11 -13.55 -6.56
CA ARG A 58 2.43 -14.74 -7.10
C ARG A 58 2.79 -14.98 -8.56
N LEU A 59 2.85 -13.93 -9.38
CA LEU A 59 3.23 -14.03 -10.78
C LEU A 59 4.75 -14.24 -10.98
N ALA A 60 5.57 -13.86 -10.01
CA ALA A 60 7.02 -14.07 -10.02
C ALA A 60 7.45 -15.48 -9.55
N LEU A 61 6.52 -16.35 -9.12
CA LEU A 61 6.82 -17.71 -8.64
C LEU A 61 7.64 -18.52 -9.66
N THR A 62 7.35 -18.40 -10.96
CA THR A 62 8.07 -19.11 -12.03
C THR A 62 9.49 -18.60 -12.24
N ASP A 63 9.77 -17.37 -11.82
CA ASP A 63 11.07 -16.71 -11.99
C ASP A 63 12.00 -17.00 -10.79
N CYS A 64 11.48 -17.64 -9.73
CA CYS A 64 12.18 -17.87 -8.45
C CYS A 64 12.15 -19.36 -8.04
N PRO A 65 13.06 -20.20 -8.57
CA PRO A 65 13.04 -21.64 -8.33
C PRO A 65 13.29 -22.02 -6.86
N ASP A 66 13.96 -21.17 -6.08
CA ASP A 66 14.16 -21.39 -4.65
C ASP A 66 13.01 -20.82 -3.78
N GLY A 67 12.03 -20.17 -4.40
CA GLY A 67 10.76 -19.77 -3.77
C GLY A 67 10.53 -18.27 -3.66
N VAL A 68 9.36 -17.93 -3.12
CA VAL A 68 8.90 -16.56 -2.90
C VAL A 68 8.31 -16.46 -1.49
N PHE A 69 8.86 -15.59 -0.65
CA PHE A 69 8.50 -15.53 0.76
C PHE A 69 8.01 -14.14 1.17
N PHE A 70 6.81 -14.09 1.73
CA PHE A 70 6.19 -12.92 2.31
C PHE A 70 6.56 -12.80 3.80
N VAL A 71 7.16 -11.67 4.16
CA VAL A 71 7.60 -11.31 5.51
C VAL A 71 6.77 -10.11 5.95
N ALA A 72 5.81 -10.35 6.84
CA ALA A 72 4.94 -9.31 7.37
C ALA A 72 5.66 -8.55 8.50
N LEU A 73 5.96 -7.25 8.29
CA LEU A 73 6.61 -6.40 9.30
C LEU A 73 5.63 -5.45 10.00
N GLU A 74 4.32 -5.66 9.81
CA GLU A 74 3.26 -4.83 10.39
C GLU A 74 3.33 -4.71 11.92
N SER A 75 3.63 -5.81 12.61
CA SER A 75 3.76 -5.84 14.07
C SER A 75 5.16 -5.51 14.58
N ILE A 76 6.12 -5.29 13.69
CA ILE A 76 7.52 -5.07 14.04
C ILE A 76 7.77 -3.57 14.15
N THR A 77 8.21 -3.14 15.33
CA THR A 77 8.54 -1.74 15.65
C THR A 77 10.02 -1.55 15.98
N ASP A 78 10.72 -2.62 16.38
CA ASP A 78 12.17 -2.63 16.56
C ASP A 78 12.84 -3.17 15.28
N ALA A 79 13.67 -2.33 14.66
CA ALA A 79 14.42 -2.68 13.45
C ALA A 79 15.30 -3.93 13.62
N ASN A 80 15.80 -4.19 14.83
CA ASN A 80 16.64 -5.35 15.12
C ASN A 80 15.89 -6.69 14.99
N LEU A 81 14.55 -6.66 14.95
CA LEU A 81 13.71 -7.84 14.78
C LEU A 81 13.43 -8.19 13.31
N VAL A 82 13.85 -7.37 12.35
CA VAL A 82 13.64 -7.64 10.92
C VAL A 82 14.39 -8.91 10.48
N ILE A 83 15.68 -9.01 10.78
CA ILE A 83 16.50 -10.19 10.45
C ILE A 83 15.98 -11.48 11.14
N PRO A 84 15.66 -11.48 12.45
CA PRO A 84 14.93 -12.59 13.09
C PRO A 84 13.63 -13.00 12.40
N THR A 85 12.82 -12.02 11.98
CA THR A 85 11.53 -12.30 11.33
C THR A 85 11.72 -12.94 9.96
N ILE A 86 12.72 -12.50 9.19
CA ILE A 86 13.09 -13.12 7.90
C ILE A 86 13.57 -14.56 8.13
N ALA A 87 14.47 -14.77 9.10
CA ALA A 87 14.97 -16.10 9.42
C ALA A 87 13.84 -17.05 9.83
N GLN A 88 12.94 -16.61 10.71
CA GLN A 88 11.78 -17.38 11.12
C GLN A 88 10.87 -17.73 9.93
N THR A 89 10.65 -16.78 9.00
CA THR A 89 9.84 -17.00 7.80
C THR A 89 10.44 -18.07 6.89
N LEU A 90 11.77 -18.16 6.85
CA LEU A 90 12.52 -19.17 6.09
C LEU A 90 12.79 -20.46 6.87
N ASP A 91 12.22 -20.60 8.08
CA ASP A 91 12.43 -21.73 9.01
C ASP A 91 13.90 -21.95 9.39
N LEU A 92 14.65 -20.84 9.49
CA LEU A 92 16.06 -20.83 9.87
C LEU A 92 16.22 -20.51 11.35
N HIS A 93 17.09 -21.27 11.99
CA HIS A 93 17.42 -21.13 13.40
C HIS A 93 18.89 -20.74 13.54
N GLN A 94 19.20 -19.91 14.55
CA GLN A 94 20.58 -19.52 14.83
C GLN A 94 21.39 -20.76 15.24
N GLY A 95 22.42 -21.09 14.48
CA GLY A 95 23.31 -22.21 14.74
C GLY A 95 24.70 -21.75 15.23
N GLY A 96 25.28 -22.45 16.20
CA GLY A 96 26.74 -22.51 16.40
C GLY A 96 27.49 -21.19 16.58
N GLY A 97 27.07 -20.30 17.48
CA GLY A 97 27.82 -19.07 17.83
C GLY A 97 27.90 -17.99 16.74
N GLN A 98 27.35 -18.25 15.55
CA GLN A 98 27.28 -17.32 14.44
C GLN A 98 26.08 -16.36 14.60
N SER A 99 26.16 -15.16 14.03
CA SER A 99 25.03 -14.23 14.02
C SER A 99 23.93 -14.73 13.07
N LEU A 100 22.67 -14.40 13.35
CA LEU A 100 21.55 -14.81 12.50
C LEU A 100 21.62 -14.19 11.08
N LEU A 101 22.18 -12.98 10.98
CA LEU A 101 22.43 -12.32 9.70
C LEU A 101 23.41 -13.13 8.85
N ASP A 102 24.49 -13.65 9.45
CA ASP A 102 25.46 -14.45 8.70
C ASP A 102 24.88 -15.80 8.30
N THR A 103 24.09 -16.46 9.17
CA THR A 103 23.33 -17.67 8.80
C THR A 103 22.42 -17.43 7.60
N LEU A 104 21.73 -16.29 7.56
CA LEU A 104 20.90 -15.90 6.42
C LEU A 104 21.72 -15.63 5.15
N LYS A 105 22.86 -14.95 5.27
CA LYS A 105 23.79 -14.70 4.15
C LYS A 105 24.25 -16.03 3.54
N ASP A 106 24.67 -16.98 4.38
CA ASP A 106 25.13 -18.30 3.94
C ASP A 106 24.00 -19.08 3.23
N TYR A 107 22.80 -19.12 3.84
CA TYR A 107 21.64 -19.80 3.27
C TYR A 107 21.23 -19.22 1.90
N LEU A 108 21.19 -17.89 1.78
CA LEU A 108 20.71 -17.19 0.58
C LEU A 108 21.77 -17.07 -0.53
N SER A 109 23.06 -17.21 -0.22
CA SER A 109 24.18 -17.00 -1.17
C SER A 109 24.02 -17.72 -2.51
N GLY A 110 23.51 -18.96 -2.48
CA GLY A 110 23.29 -19.80 -3.66
C GLY A 110 21.87 -19.79 -4.22
N LYS A 111 20.97 -18.95 -3.69
CA LYS A 111 19.52 -19.02 -3.95
C LYS A 111 19.05 -18.01 -4.97
N GLN A 112 18.06 -18.41 -5.78
CA GLN A 112 17.28 -17.53 -6.64
C GLN A 112 15.84 -17.43 -6.10
N MET A 113 15.64 -16.41 -5.27
CA MET A 113 14.46 -16.24 -4.41
C MET A 113 13.99 -14.79 -4.43
N LEU A 114 12.68 -14.57 -4.21
CA LEU A 114 12.10 -13.26 -3.95
C LEU A 114 11.64 -13.17 -2.49
N LEU A 115 12.14 -12.17 -1.77
CA LEU A 115 11.64 -11.77 -0.45
C LEU A 115 10.67 -10.60 -0.62
N VAL A 116 9.43 -10.74 -0.14
CA VAL A 116 8.46 -9.66 -0.08
C VAL A 116 8.45 -9.11 1.34
N LEU A 117 8.99 -7.91 1.53
CA LEU A 117 9.09 -7.25 2.84
C LEU A 117 7.94 -6.23 2.96
N ASP A 118 6.86 -6.59 3.64
CA ASP A 118 5.68 -5.74 3.70
C ASP A 118 5.72 -4.81 4.92
N ASN A 119 5.34 -3.54 4.70
CA ASN A 119 5.18 -2.52 5.74
C ASN A 119 6.50 -2.10 6.42
N PHE A 120 7.50 -1.78 5.61
CA PHE A 120 8.85 -1.46 6.06
C PHE A 120 8.99 -0.07 6.70
N GLU A 121 8.01 0.83 6.54
CA GLU A 121 8.11 2.23 7.01
C GLU A 121 8.35 2.40 8.52
N GLN A 122 8.04 1.39 9.34
CA GLN A 122 8.29 1.42 10.79
C GLN A 122 9.72 1.06 11.17
N VAL A 123 10.42 0.37 10.28
CA VAL A 123 11.70 -0.29 10.54
C VAL A 123 12.75 0.12 9.51
N ILE A 124 12.65 1.35 9.00
CA ILE A 124 13.56 1.91 7.97
C ILE A 124 15.03 1.77 8.40
N ALA A 125 15.32 1.84 9.70
CA ALA A 125 16.67 1.63 10.23
C ALA A 125 17.28 0.26 9.89
N ALA A 126 16.49 -0.76 9.56
CA ALA A 126 16.96 -2.08 9.11
C ALA A 126 17.35 -2.12 7.61
N ALA A 127 17.15 -1.03 6.85
CA ALA A 127 17.38 -1.03 5.40
C ALA A 127 18.82 -1.38 5.02
N SER A 128 19.81 -0.97 5.84
CA SER A 128 21.22 -1.32 5.63
C SER A 128 21.48 -2.82 5.74
N GLU A 129 20.84 -3.50 6.68
CA GLU A 129 20.97 -4.95 6.85
C GLU A 129 20.36 -5.72 5.67
N ILE A 130 19.25 -5.22 5.11
CA ILE A 130 18.66 -5.77 3.88
C ILE A 130 19.62 -5.58 2.70
N ALA A 131 20.23 -4.41 2.56
CA ALA A 131 21.21 -4.16 1.51
C ALA A 131 22.44 -5.08 1.63
N GLU A 132 22.93 -5.31 2.85
CA GLU A 132 24.01 -6.27 3.12
C GLU A 132 23.62 -7.70 2.77
N LEU A 133 22.40 -8.12 3.15
CA LEU A 133 21.89 -9.45 2.85
C LEU A 133 21.82 -9.69 1.35
N LEU A 134 21.26 -8.72 0.61
CA LEU A 134 21.23 -8.78 -0.84
C LEU A 134 22.66 -8.80 -1.40
N LYS A 135 23.59 -7.98 -0.91
CA LYS A 135 24.99 -8.01 -1.39
C LYS A 135 25.62 -9.41 -1.33
N ALA A 136 25.34 -10.20 -0.28
CA ALA A 136 25.84 -11.56 -0.13
C ALA A 136 25.13 -12.61 -1.01
N ALA A 137 23.91 -12.32 -1.48
CA ALA A 137 23.06 -13.26 -2.19
C ALA A 137 22.64 -12.73 -3.58
N PRO A 138 23.52 -12.74 -4.60
CA PRO A 138 23.36 -11.97 -5.85
C PRO A 138 22.11 -12.29 -6.68
N LYS A 139 21.54 -13.50 -6.52
CA LYS A 139 20.33 -13.96 -7.21
C LYS A 139 19.05 -13.79 -6.37
N VAL A 140 19.17 -13.31 -5.14
CA VAL A 140 18.03 -12.95 -4.29
C VAL A 140 17.64 -11.50 -4.55
N LYS A 141 16.33 -11.27 -4.60
CA LYS A 141 15.69 -9.96 -4.75
C LYS A 141 14.75 -9.67 -3.59
N ALA A 142 14.56 -8.39 -3.28
CA ALA A 142 13.58 -7.92 -2.33
C ALA A 142 12.55 -7.02 -3.04
N LEU A 143 11.26 -7.31 -2.83
CA LEU A 143 10.13 -6.45 -3.14
C LEU A 143 9.58 -5.90 -1.83
N THR A 144 9.85 -4.64 -1.55
CA THR A 144 9.47 -4.00 -0.29
C THR A 144 8.20 -3.16 -0.49
N SER A 145 7.29 -3.16 0.48
CA SER A 145 6.20 -2.18 0.55
C SER A 145 6.51 -1.18 1.67
N SER A 146 6.49 0.11 1.35
CA SER A 146 6.78 1.17 2.30
C SER A 146 6.02 2.44 1.93
N ARG A 147 5.87 3.37 2.88
CA ARG A 147 5.33 4.71 2.59
C ARG A 147 6.38 5.64 2.00
N VAL A 148 7.63 5.43 2.38
CA VAL A 148 8.77 6.24 1.99
C VAL A 148 9.86 5.34 1.41
N SER A 149 10.78 5.94 0.67
CA SER A 149 12.02 5.29 0.23
C SER A 149 12.80 4.73 1.43
N LEU A 150 13.49 3.62 1.26
CA LEU A 150 14.39 3.06 2.27
C LEU A 150 15.69 3.88 2.36
N GLY A 151 16.05 4.61 1.30
CA GLY A 151 17.19 5.51 1.26
C GLY A 151 18.54 4.80 1.16
N VAL A 152 18.58 3.58 0.61
CA VAL A 152 19.80 2.78 0.49
C VAL A 152 20.32 2.68 -0.95
N TYR A 153 21.63 2.55 -1.10
CA TYR A 153 22.25 2.42 -2.43
C TYR A 153 21.76 1.16 -3.16
N GLY A 154 21.36 1.33 -4.42
CA GLY A 154 20.83 0.24 -5.26
C GLY A 154 19.33 -0.02 -5.07
N GLU A 155 18.65 0.77 -4.24
CA GLU A 155 17.18 0.80 -4.21
C GLU A 155 16.61 1.32 -5.53
N ARG A 156 15.59 0.62 -6.03
CA ARG A 156 14.73 1.09 -7.09
C ARG A 156 13.36 1.39 -6.50
N GLU A 157 12.82 2.57 -6.76
CA GLU A 157 11.49 2.94 -6.30
C GLU A 157 10.45 2.75 -7.40
N TYR A 158 9.26 2.33 -7.00
CA TYR A 158 8.05 2.33 -7.82
C TYR A 158 6.90 3.00 -7.05
N PRO A 159 6.59 4.28 -7.36
CA PRO A 159 5.44 4.96 -6.77
C PRO A 159 4.15 4.29 -7.23
N VAL A 160 3.39 3.73 -6.29
CA VAL A 160 2.12 3.08 -6.60
C VAL A 160 1.04 4.17 -6.74
N PRO A 161 0.44 4.38 -7.92
CA PRO A 161 -0.58 5.38 -8.08
C PRO A 161 -1.89 4.95 -7.38
N PRO A 162 -2.75 5.91 -6.97
CA PRO A 162 -4.15 5.64 -6.68
C PRO A 162 -4.87 5.00 -7.89
N LEU A 163 -6.10 4.54 -7.68
CA LEU A 163 -6.89 3.96 -8.77
C LEU A 163 -7.34 5.03 -9.77
N GLY A 164 -7.54 4.62 -11.01
CA GLY A 164 -7.98 5.50 -12.09
C GLY A 164 -9.35 6.10 -11.79
N LEU A 165 -9.46 7.41 -11.98
CA LEU A 165 -10.65 8.22 -11.72
C LEU A 165 -11.19 8.85 -13.02
N PRO A 166 -12.51 9.04 -13.14
CA PRO A 166 -13.06 9.81 -14.25
C PRO A 166 -12.87 11.32 -14.06
N ASP A 167 -12.88 12.07 -15.15
CA ASP A 167 -13.02 13.53 -15.10
C ASP A 167 -14.50 13.89 -14.83
N LEU A 168 -14.77 14.55 -13.70
CA LEU A 168 -16.12 14.98 -13.33
C LEU A 168 -16.72 16.00 -14.31
N LYS A 169 -15.89 16.75 -15.04
CA LYS A 169 -16.36 17.73 -16.05
C LYS A 169 -16.83 17.04 -17.33
N HIS A 170 -16.33 15.84 -17.60
CA HIS A 170 -16.60 15.06 -18.81
C HIS A 170 -16.92 13.63 -18.45
N LEU A 171 -17.98 13.44 -17.64
CA LEU A 171 -18.38 12.11 -17.21
C LEU A 171 -18.87 11.27 -18.40
N PRO A 172 -18.35 10.05 -18.55
CA PRO A 172 -18.83 9.11 -19.56
C PRO A 172 -20.20 8.53 -19.14
N SER A 173 -20.79 7.69 -19.99
CA SER A 173 -22.08 7.07 -19.67
C SER A 173 -21.98 6.15 -18.44
N ALA A 174 -23.12 5.84 -17.81
CA ALA A 174 -23.17 4.99 -16.62
C ALA A 174 -22.53 3.60 -16.86
N GLU A 175 -22.67 3.06 -18.07
CA GLU A 175 -22.11 1.77 -18.48
C GLU A 175 -20.58 1.83 -18.63
N GLN A 176 -20.04 3.00 -18.99
CA GLN A 176 -18.60 3.20 -19.19
C GLN A 176 -17.87 3.53 -17.87
N LEU A 177 -18.59 4.01 -16.85
CA LEU A 177 -17.97 4.35 -15.56
C LEU A 177 -17.30 3.16 -14.88
N GLU A 178 -17.83 1.93 -15.02
CA GLU A 178 -17.20 0.73 -14.44
C GLU A 178 -15.82 0.41 -15.06
N GLN A 179 -15.43 1.05 -16.17
CA GLN A 179 -14.07 0.91 -16.74
C GLN A 179 -13.00 1.61 -15.88
N TYR A 180 -13.38 2.56 -15.05
CA TYR A 180 -12.48 3.20 -14.09
C TYR A 180 -12.30 2.29 -12.89
N THR A 181 -11.04 1.94 -12.58
CA THR A 181 -10.72 0.96 -11.54
C THR A 181 -11.23 1.36 -10.15
N ALA A 182 -11.28 2.66 -9.84
CA ALA A 182 -11.87 3.16 -8.61
C ALA A 182 -13.37 2.85 -8.51
N ILE A 183 -14.11 3.02 -9.62
CA ILE A 183 -15.55 2.78 -9.70
C ILE A 183 -15.84 1.28 -9.71
N ALA A 184 -15.05 0.49 -10.44
CA ALA A 184 -15.14 -0.96 -10.41
C ALA A 184 -15.00 -1.50 -8.97
N LEU A 185 -14.01 -1.00 -8.22
CA LEU A 185 -13.83 -1.34 -6.81
C LEU A 185 -15.01 -0.90 -5.95
N PHE A 186 -15.48 0.34 -6.11
CA PHE A 186 -16.66 0.83 -5.39
C PHE A 186 -17.86 -0.09 -5.61
N THR A 187 -18.17 -0.41 -6.88
CA THR A 187 -19.29 -1.26 -7.25
C THR A 187 -19.16 -2.66 -6.68
N GLN A 188 -17.98 -3.29 -6.76
CA GLN A 188 -17.76 -4.62 -6.19
C GLN A 188 -18.04 -4.62 -4.68
N ARG A 189 -17.54 -3.60 -3.97
CA ARG A 189 -17.71 -3.47 -2.51
C ARG A 189 -19.13 -3.11 -2.12
N ALA A 190 -19.79 -2.27 -2.91
CA ALA A 190 -21.19 -1.91 -2.73
C ALA A 190 -22.09 -3.14 -2.95
N ARG A 191 -21.83 -3.96 -3.97
CA ARG A 191 -22.55 -5.23 -4.22
C ARG A 191 -22.34 -6.24 -3.10
N ALA A 192 -21.15 -6.32 -2.51
CA ALA A 192 -20.92 -7.16 -1.34
C ALA A 192 -21.76 -6.71 -0.11
N ALA A 193 -22.03 -5.42 0.04
CA ALA A 193 -22.87 -4.89 1.12
C ALA A 193 -24.38 -4.88 0.78
N LYS A 194 -24.73 -4.71 -0.49
CA LYS A 194 -26.09 -4.66 -1.04
C LYS A 194 -26.09 -5.32 -2.44
N PRO A 195 -26.42 -6.62 -2.55
CA PRO A 195 -26.29 -7.38 -3.81
C PRO A 195 -27.05 -6.79 -5.01
N SER A 196 -28.14 -6.06 -4.78
CA SER A 196 -28.92 -5.38 -5.81
C SER A 196 -28.33 -4.04 -6.29
N PHE A 197 -27.16 -3.62 -5.78
CA PHE A 197 -26.55 -2.37 -6.18
C PHE A 197 -26.07 -2.42 -7.64
N VAL A 198 -26.55 -1.45 -8.42
CA VAL A 198 -26.15 -1.21 -9.80
C VAL A 198 -25.91 0.29 -10.00
N ILE A 199 -24.94 0.63 -10.84
CA ILE A 199 -24.78 2.00 -11.32
C ILE A 199 -25.91 2.27 -12.32
N SER A 200 -26.64 3.35 -12.11
CA SER A 200 -27.71 3.83 -12.98
C SER A 200 -27.44 5.28 -13.37
N ALA A 201 -28.14 5.78 -14.39
CA ALA A 201 -28.06 7.19 -14.78
C ALA A 201 -28.33 8.15 -13.61
N GLU A 202 -29.18 7.75 -12.65
CA GLU A 202 -29.53 8.56 -11.48
C GLU A 202 -28.41 8.66 -10.43
N ASN A 203 -27.54 7.65 -10.33
CA ASN A 203 -26.52 7.58 -9.29
C ASN A 203 -25.07 7.67 -9.81
N ALA A 204 -24.87 7.58 -11.12
CA ALA A 204 -23.59 7.61 -11.80
C ALA A 204 -22.70 8.79 -11.36
N THR A 205 -23.23 10.02 -11.41
CA THR A 205 -22.51 11.23 -11.00
C THR A 205 -22.08 11.16 -9.54
N ALA A 206 -22.97 10.73 -8.64
CA ALA A 206 -22.65 10.64 -7.22
C ALA A 206 -21.58 9.57 -6.93
N VAL A 207 -21.59 8.44 -7.63
CA VAL A 207 -20.54 7.41 -7.49
C VAL A 207 -19.19 7.93 -7.97
N ALA A 208 -19.16 8.65 -9.10
CA ALA A 208 -17.95 9.29 -9.59
C ALA A 208 -17.43 10.36 -8.61
N GLU A 209 -18.32 11.24 -8.11
CA GLU A 209 -18.00 12.25 -7.10
C GLU A 209 -17.41 11.62 -5.85
N ILE A 210 -17.99 10.53 -5.34
CA ILE A 210 -17.45 9.78 -4.20
C ILE A 210 -16.03 9.33 -4.51
N CYS A 211 -15.79 8.63 -5.61
CA CYS A 211 -14.47 8.09 -5.92
C CYS A 211 -13.41 9.20 -6.06
N VAL A 212 -13.79 10.33 -6.66
CA VAL A 212 -12.92 11.51 -6.82
C VAL A 212 -12.64 12.18 -5.48
N HIS A 213 -13.63 12.35 -4.59
CA HIS A 213 -13.41 12.90 -3.24
C HIS A 213 -12.55 11.99 -2.36
N LEU A 214 -12.43 10.71 -2.72
CA LEU A 214 -11.59 9.74 -2.02
C LEU A 214 -10.21 9.58 -2.68
N ASP A 215 -9.87 10.46 -3.62
CA ASP A 215 -8.60 10.49 -4.36
C ASP A 215 -8.23 9.15 -5.01
N GLY A 216 -9.23 8.31 -5.33
CA GLY A 216 -8.99 6.98 -5.89
C GLY A 216 -8.30 6.02 -4.92
N LEU A 217 -8.23 6.32 -3.61
CA LEU A 217 -7.59 5.47 -2.62
C LEU A 217 -8.43 4.21 -2.37
N PRO A 218 -7.92 2.99 -2.66
CA PRO A 218 -8.67 1.76 -2.50
C PRO A 218 -9.31 1.60 -1.12
N LEU A 219 -8.54 1.77 -0.04
CA LEU A 219 -9.08 1.59 1.31
C LEU A 219 -10.23 2.57 1.61
N ALA A 220 -10.10 3.82 1.18
CA ALA A 220 -11.14 4.83 1.35
C ALA A 220 -12.43 4.44 0.62
N ILE A 221 -12.29 3.95 -0.60
CA ILE A 221 -13.39 3.46 -1.44
C ILE A 221 -14.06 2.25 -0.79
N GLU A 222 -13.29 1.28 -0.29
CA GLU A 222 -13.84 0.08 0.36
C GLU A 222 -14.66 0.43 1.60
N LEU A 223 -14.12 1.30 2.46
CA LEU A 223 -14.80 1.77 3.67
C LEU A 223 -16.10 2.53 3.35
N THR A 224 -16.07 3.34 2.29
CA THR A 224 -17.23 4.14 1.87
C THR A 224 -18.31 3.29 1.21
N ALA A 225 -17.93 2.39 0.31
CA ALA A 225 -18.86 1.55 -0.43
C ALA A 225 -19.68 0.64 0.50
N ALA A 226 -19.10 0.20 1.62
CA ALA A 226 -19.81 -0.54 2.67
C ALA A 226 -21.01 0.23 3.27
N ARG A 227 -21.09 1.54 3.09
CA ARG A 227 -22.17 2.41 3.58
C ARG A 227 -23.41 2.46 2.69
N ILE A 228 -23.35 1.89 1.49
CA ILE A 228 -24.51 1.80 0.57
C ILE A 228 -25.70 1.05 1.16
N LYS A 229 -25.48 0.19 2.17
CA LYS A 229 -26.57 -0.48 2.90
C LYS A 229 -27.41 0.48 3.77
N LEU A 230 -26.87 1.65 4.13
CA LEU A 230 -27.50 2.65 5.00
C LEU A 230 -27.81 3.97 4.30
N LEU A 231 -27.07 4.30 3.24
CA LEU A 231 -27.08 5.60 2.59
C LEU A 231 -27.12 5.46 1.08
N THR A 232 -27.79 6.38 0.41
CA THR A 232 -27.71 6.49 -1.05
C THR A 232 -26.37 7.07 -1.49
N PRO A 233 -25.89 6.79 -2.72
CA PRO A 233 -24.69 7.42 -3.26
C PRO A 233 -24.71 8.96 -3.14
N GLN A 234 -25.84 9.59 -3.44
CA GLN A 234 -26.00 11.04 -3.36
C GLN A 234 -25.83 11.57 -1.93
N ALA A 235 -26.34 10.84 -0.93
CA ALA A 235 -26.18 11.20 0.48
C ALA A 235 -24.73 11.05 0.94
N ILE A 236 -24.03 10.02 0.47
CA ILE A 236 -22.60 9.80 0.75
C ILE A 236 -21.78 10.95 0.13
N ALA A 237 -21.96 11.23 -1.16
CA ALA A 237 -21.27 12.31 -1.87
C ALA A 237 -21.45 13.67 -1.17
N SER A 238 -22.70 13.98 -0.78
CA SER A 238 -23.02 15.23 -0.08
C SER A 238 -22.29 15.38 1.26
N ARG A 239 -22.11 14.27 2.00
CA ARG A 239 -21.37 14.28 3.28
C ARG A 239 -19.86 14.38 3.08
N LEU A 240 -19.31 13.70 2.07
CA LEU A 240 -17.88 13.82 1.73
C LEU A 240 -17.53 15.24 1.31
N ALA A 241 -18.42 15.91 0.57
CA ALA A 241 -18.26 17.31 0.16
C ALA A 241 -18.39 18.32 1.32
N GLY A 242 -18.61 17.88 2.57
CA GLY A 242 -18.73 18.77 3.73
C GLY A 242 -20.00 19.65 3.74
N ARG A 243 -20.94 19.44 2.81
CA ARG A 243 -22.14 20.29 2.62
C ARG A 243 -23.13 20.27 3.79
N GLN A 244 -22.93 19.40 4.78
CA GLN A 244 -23.78 19.24 5.96
C GLN A 244 -23.05 19.51 7.30
N GLY A 245 -21.88 20.16 7.28
CA GLY A 245 -21.12 20.47 8.51
C GLY A 245 -20.55 19.23 9.23
N GLN A 246 -20.59 18.06 8.59
CA GLN A 246 -20.03 16.81 9.10
C GLN A 246 -18.63 16.57 8.53
N SER A 247 -17.72 16.08 9.36
CA SER A 247 -16.39 15.68 8.90
C SER A 247 -16.50 14.47 7.96
N ALA A 248 -15.87 14.56 6.78
CA ALA A 248 -15.80 13.45 5.81
C ALA A 248 -15.33 12.13 6.46
N LEU A 249 -14.46 12.21 7.48
CA LEU A 249 -13.95 11.05 8.23
C LEU A 249 -15.04 10.23 8.94
N GLN A 250 -16.21 10.81 9.25
CA GLN A 250 -17.31 10.07 9.89
C GLN A 250 -17.94 9.03 8.95
N VAL A 251 -17.93 9.30 7.63
CA VAL A 251 -18.42 8.37 6.61
C VAL A 251 -17.40 7.27 6.31
N LEU A 252 -16.12 7.52 6.61
CA LEU A 252 -14.95 6.68 6.29
C LEU A 252 -14.58 5.72 7.42
N THR A 253 -15.60 5.06 7.97
CA THR A 253 -15.48 4.10 9.07
C THR A 253 -16.08 2.75 8.66
N GLY A 254 -15.82 1.69 9.42
CA GLY A 254 -16.56 0.42 9.29
C GLY A 254 -15.87 -0.64 8.43
N GLY A 255 -14.54 -0.64 8.38
CA GLY A 255 -13.76 -1.73 7.83
C GLY A 255 -14.04 -3.04 8.56
N ALA A 256 -13.72 -4.16 7.92
CA ALA A 256 -13.96 -5.47 8.50
C ALA A 256 -13.18 -5.63 9.81
N ARG A 257 -13.79 -6.26 10.82
CA ARG A 257 -13.21 -6.39 12.17
C ARG A 257 -11.93 -7.23 12.22
N ASN A 258 -11.73 -8.07 11.22
CA ASN A 258 -10.53 -8.89 11.05
C ASN A 258 -9.43 -8.18 10.23
N LEU A 259 -9.65 -6.95 9.79
CA LEU A 259 -8.55 -6.10 9.30
C LEU A 259 -7.75 -5.55 10.49
N PRO A 260 -6.46 -5.28 10.30
CA PRO A 260 -5.68 -4.57 11.31
C PRO A 260 -6.35 -3.27 11.74
N GLN A 261 -6.23 -2.91 13.02
CA GLN A 261 -6.94 -1.77 13.61
C GLN A 261 -6.71 -0.47 12.82
N ARG A 262 -5.49 -0.26 12.31
CA ARG A 262 -5.12 0.89 11.47
C ARG A 262 -5.88 0.95 10.14
N GLN A 263 -6.37 -0.16 9.60
CA GLN A 263 -7.11 -0.22 8.34
C GLN A 263 -8.64 -0.23 8.53
N GLN A 264 -9.13 -0.32 9.77
CA GLN A 264 -10.57 -0.38 10.04
C GLN A 264 -11.31 0.95 9.79
N THR A 265 -10.60 2.07 9.84
CA THR A 265 -11.12 3.41 9.50
C THR A 265 -10.02 4.22 8.81
N LEU A 266 -10.39 5.21 8.00
CA LEU A 266 -9.38 6.13 7.45
C LEU A 266 -8.71 6.97 8.55
N ARG A 267 -9.43 7.32 9.61
CA ARG A 267 -8.85 8.01 10.76
C ARG A 267 -7.71 7.20 11.37
N ASN A 268 -7.94 5.92 11.65
CA ASN A 268 -6.89 5.07 12.24
C ASN A 268 -5.66 4.94 11.31
N LEU A 269 -5.88 4.95 9.99
CA LEU A 269 -4.79 4.89 9.01
C LEU A 269 -3.96 6.18 9.02
N ILE A 270 -4.64 7.34 9.08
CA ILE A 270 -4.01 8.66 9.16
C ILE A 270 -3.27 8.80 10.49
N ASP A 271 -3.92 8.47 11.61
CA ASP A 271 -3.32 8.52 12.95
C ASP A 271 -2.05 7.66 13.02
N TRP A 272 -2.06 6.48 12.41
CA TRP A 272 -0.87 5.63 12.34
C TRP A 272 0.24 6.26 11.50
N SER A 273 -0.06 6.92 10.38
CA SER A 273 0.94 7.72 9.62
C SER A 273 1.51 8.87 10.42
N TYR A 274 0.62 9.62 11.08
CA TYR A 274 0.98 10.79 11.85
C TYR A 274 1.87 10.41 13.04
N ASN A 275 1.64 9.26 13.67
CA ASN A 275 2.43 8.79 14.81
C ASN A 275 3.84 8.32 14.45
N LEU A 276 4.13 8.04 13.17
CA LEU A 276 5.49 7.72 12.69
C LEU A 276 6.34 8.96 12.45
N LEU A 277 5.72 10.14 12.36
CA LEU A 277 6.43 11.40 12.20
C LEU A 277 7.12 11.81 13.51
N ASP A 278 8.27 12.44 13.38
CA ASP A 278 8.90 13.13 14.50
C ASP A 278 8.11 14.40 14.89
N ASP A 279 8.51 15.07 15.97
CA ASP A 279 7.77 16.22 16.48
C ASP A 279 7.82 17.44 15.55
N ARG A 280 8.89 17.58 14.74
CA ARG A 280 9.02 18.67 13.76
C ARG A 280 8.08 18.44 12.59
N ASP A 281 8.07 17.22 12.05
CA ASP A 281 7.19 16.80 10.96
C ASP A 281 5.71 16.89 11.37
N LYS A 282 5.38 16.53 12.62
CA LYS A 282 4.01 16.71 13.17
C LYS A 282 3.59 18.18 13.21
N ALA A 283 4.48 19.07 13.64
CA ALA A 283 4.21 20.50 13.68
C ALA A 283 4.01 21.06 12.26
N LEU A 284 4.86 20.67 11.32
CA LEU A 284 4.74 21.03 9.91
C LEU A 284 3.40 20.56 9.33
N PHE A 285 3.04 19.29 9.55
CA PHE A 285 1.77 18.70 9.08
C PHE A 285 0.55 19.46 9.63
N ALA A 286 0.57 19.85 10.91
CA ALA A 286 -0.51 20.64 11.50
C ALA A 286 -0.63 22.04 10.87
N ARG A 287 0.49 22.70 10.54
CA ARG A 287 0.50 24.01 9.87
C ARG A 287 -0.04 23.94 8.44
N LEU A 288 0.21 22.84 7.73
CA LEU A 288 -0.31 22.61 6.38
C LEU A 288 -1.84 22.46 6.33
N ALA A 289 -2.50 22.20 7.47
CA ALA A 289 -3.94 21.99 7.51
C ALA A 289 -4.79 23.24 7.17
N VAL A 290 -4.17 24.43 7.08
CA VAL A 290 -4.87 25.66 6.64
C VAL A 290 -5.18 25.65 5.14
N PHE A 291 -4.49 24.83 4.36
CA PHE A 291 -4.66 24.75 2.92
C PHE A 291 -5.79 23.79 2.54
N MET A 292 -6.68 24.26 1.67
CA MET A 292 -7.74 23.44 1.09
C MET A 292 -7.32 22.96 -0.30
N GLY A 293 -7.26 21.65 -0.51
CA GLY A 293 -6.91 21.06 -1.81
C GLY A 293 -5.42 21.08 -2.15
N GLY A 294 -4.56 21.22 -1.14
CA GLY A 294 -3.09 21.25 -1.29
C GLY A 294 -2.52 22.67 -1.35
N CYS A 295 -1.20 22.76 -1.54
CA CYS A 295 -0.47 24.02 -1.59
C CYS A 295 0.74 23.89 -2.53
N THR A 296 1.27 25.03 -2.96
CA THR A 296 2.59 25.07 -3.59
C THR A 296 3.67 25.10 -2.51
N ILE A 297 4.92 24.78 -2.87
CA ILE A 297 6.04 24.79 -1.92
C ILE A 297 6.24 26.20 -1.37
N GLU A 298 6.14 27.23 -2.21
CA GLU A 298 6.32 28.63 -1.81
C GLU A 298 5.25 29.05 -0.78
N ALA A 299 4.01 28.60 -0.96
CA ALA A 299 2.94 28.86 0.00
C ALA A 299 3.17 28.13 1.33
N ALA A 300 3.62 26.86 1.26
CA ALA A 300 3.96 26.07 2.43
C ALA A 300 5.11 26.73 3.22
N GLU A 301 6.17 27.20 2.57
CA GLU A 301 7.29 27.88 3.22
C GLU A 301 6.84 29.12 4.00
N VAL A 302 6.00 29.97 3.38
CA VAL A 302 5.50 31.19 4.03
C VAL A 302 4.67 30.88 5.28
N VAL A 303 3.80 29.87 5.21
CA VAL A 303 2.88 29.54 6.31
C VAL A 303 3.58 28.70 7.38
N CYS A 304 4.42 27.76 6.96
CA CYS A 304 5.02 26.77 7.84
C CYS A 304 6.35 27.23 8.43
N ASN A 305 7.09 28.16 7.81
CA ASN A 305 8.36 28.68 8.31
C ASN A 305 8.28 30.13 8.81
N ALA A 306 7.14 30.54 9.37
CA ALA A 306 6.89 31.93 9.79
C ALA A 306 7.93 32.51 10.79
N ASP A 307 8.64 31.65 11.53
CA ASP A 307 9.63 32.03 12.54
C ASP A 307 11.08 31.54 12.23
N GLY A 308 11.33 30.96 11.05
CA GLY A 308 12.66 30.47 10.66
C GLY A 308 13.18 29.24 11.44
N GLY A 309 12.27 28.46 12.05
CA GLY A 309 12.61 27.40 13.02
C GLY A 309 12.32 25.96 12.56
N LEU A 310 11.83 25.76 11.33
CA LEU A 310 11.52 24.43 10.78
C LEU A 310 12.45 24.06 9.59
N ASP A 311 13.73 24.43 9.70
CA ASP A 311 14.78 23.92 8.81
C ASP A 311 15.17 22.46 9.16
#